data_AF-A0A7C5NTL3-F1
#
_entry.id   AF-A0A7C5NTL3-F1
#
_cell.length_a   1.000
_cell.length_b   1.000
_cell.length_c   1.000
_cell.angle_alpha   90.00
_cell.angle_beta   90.00
_cell.angle_gamma   90.00
#
_symmetry.space_group_name_H-M   'P 1'
#
loop_
_entity.id
_entity.type
_entity.pdbx_description
1 polymer ?
#
loop_
_entity_poly.entity_id
_entity_poly.type
_entity_poly.pdbx_seq_one_letter_code
_entity_poly.pdbx_strand_id
1 'polypeptide(L)'
;MGIGKVLGVIGLIVFLWAAYLGYTLITLTPQIRAEWGYVDEKTIELDVTVYFGKPLPVSINIEEADLYWAGIKVGTLKDLKVGFLKDSARGVLVLKNKEIVEALKEHIRNGEQSNIEIQARGSIFGIPIMRGSFSKPLETDLLSYISNITIESSGDLIKTPAIEGMPSKWGKIDENGIEILSDVKLYNPNPVPLPLFGIKYYIDASGYRVAQGELIEKVVIPANGGGTAKIRTIVDTDILPKVIAEHIKKGERSEVTLKLTLAVKVLNREMEMPLPEIKKTVETNIIEQLNLALS
;
A
#
# COMPACT_ATOMS: atom_id res chain seq x y z
N MET A 1 -25.48 -56.07 -24.68
CA MET A 1 -24.46 -55.24 -25.35
C MET A 1 -23.09 -55.74 -24.91
N GLY A 2 -22.20 -56.14 -25.82
CA GLY A 2 -20.91 -56.73 -25.44
C GLY A 2 -19.98 -55.71 -24.76
N ILE A 3 -19.23 -56.14 -23.75
CA ILE A 3 -18.33 -55.32 -22.93
C ILE A 3 -17.39 -54.45 -23.80
N GLY A 4 -16.91 -54.98 -24.93
CA GLY A 4 -16.06 -54.22 -25.87
C GLY A 4 -16.74 -53.01 -26.54
N LYS A 5 -18.06 -53.08 -26.81
CA LYS A 5 -18.81 -51.92 -27.36
C LYS A 5 -19.00 -50.83 -26.30
N VAL A 6 -19.21 -51.22 -25.05
CA VAL A 6 -19.30 -50.29 -23.91
C VAL A 6 -17.95 -49.57 -23.70
N LEU A 7 -16.85 -50.32 -23.71
CA LEU A 7 -15.50 -49.76 -23.57
C LEU A 7 -15.12 -48.83 -24.73
N GLY A 8 -15.50 -49.17 -25.97
CA GLY A 8 -15.29 -48.30 -27.13
C GLY A 8 -16.04 -46.97 -27.03
N VAL A 9 -17.28 -46.98 -26.55
CA VAL A 9 -18.07 -45.75 -26.33
C VAL A 9 -17.47 -44.89 -25.22
N ILE A 10 -17.05 -45.51 -24.09
CA ILE A 10 -16.39 -44.80 -22.99
C ILE A 10 -15.08 -44.15 -23.47
N GLY A 11 -14.24 -44.90 -24.19
CA GLY A 11 -12.98 -44.39 -24.73
C GLY A 11 -13.18 -43.21 -25.67
N LEU A 12 -14.19 -43.26 -26.54
CA LEU A 12 -14.55 -42.14 -27.42
C LEU A 12 -15.01 -40.91 -26.63
N ILE A 13 -15.83 -41.09 -25.59
CA ILE A 13 -16.27 -39.98 -24.72
C ILE A 13 -15.07 -39.32 -24.03
N VAL A 14 -14.15 -40.11 -23.46
CA VAL A 14 -12.94 -39.57 -22.82
C VAL A 14 -12.06 -38.84 -23.84
N PHE A 15 -11.90 -39.37 -25.05
CA PHE A 15 -11.14 -38.71 -26.11
C PHE A 15 -11.76 -37.37 -26.53
N LEU A 16 -13.08 -37.33 -26.78
CA LEU A 16 -13.77 -36.10 -27.15
C LEU A 16 -13.73 -35.06 -26.02
N TRP A 17 -13.87 -35.51 -24.77
CA TRP A 17 -13.70 -34.65 -23.60
C TRP A 17 -12.28 -34.07 -23.51
N ALA A 18 -11.25 -34.90 -23.68
CA ALA A 18 -9.86 -34.45 -23.67
C ALA A 18 -9.54 -33.49 -24.84
N ALA A 19 -10.08 -33.75 -26.03
CA ALA A 19 -9.95 -32.87 -27.18
C ALA A 19 -10.62 -31.51 -26.94
N TYR A 20 -11.83 -31.50 -26.35
CA TYR A 20 -12.52 -30.27 -25.97
C TYR A 20 -11.78 -29.52 -24.84
N LEU A 21 -11.26 -30.24 -23.84
CA LEU A 21 -10.42 -29.64 -22.80
C LEU A 21 -9.16 -29.01 -23.41
N GLY A 22 -8.47 -29.70 -24.32
CA GLY A 22 -7.30 -29.14 -25.00
C GLY A 22 -7.64 -27.87 -25.79
N TYR A 23 -8.72 -27.89 -26.58
CA TYR A 23 -9.19 -26.72 -27.32
C TYR A 23 -9.57 -25.55 -26.41
N THR A 24 -10.30 -25.82 -25.33
CA THR A 24 -10.71 -24.77 -24.39
C THR A 24 -9.49 -24.14 -23.73
N LEU A 25 -8.55 -24.93 -23.19
CA LEU A 25 -7.34 -24.42 -22.55
C LEU A 25 -6.48 -23.55 -23.46
N ILE A 26 -6.31 -23.92 -24.74
CA ILE A 26 -5.51 -23.14 -25.71
C ILE A 26 -6.18 -21.82 -26.10
N THR A 27 -7.51 -21.75 -26.00
CA THR A 27 -8.31 -20.59 -26.43
C THR A 27 -8.93 -19.85 -25.25
N LEU A 28 -8.40 -20.04 -24.05
CA LEU A 28 -8.80 -19.33 -22.84
C LEU A 28 -8.40 -17.86 -22.93
N THR A 29 -9.31 -16.99 -22.54
CA THR A 29 -9.07 -15.55 -22.41
C THR A 29 -9.54 -15.12 -21.02
N PRO A 30 -8.80 -15.50 -19.95
CA PRO A 30 -9.24 -15.22 -18.60
C PRO A 30 -9.29 -13.72 -18.35
N GLN A 31 -10.33 -13.25 -17.67
CA GLN A 31 -10.46 -11.88 -17.19
C GLN A 31 -10.71 -11.93 -15.69
N ILE A 32 -9.92 -11.20 -14.91
CA ILE A 32 -10.11 -11.10 -13.48
C ILE A 32 -10.75 -9.75 -13.17
N ARG A 33 -11.80 -9.79 -12.34
CA ARG A 33 -12.42 -8.60 -11.75
C ARG A 33 -12.34 -8.72 -10.25
N ALA A 34 -11.80 -7.69 -9.60
CA ALA A 34 -11.83 -7.51 -8.17
C ALA A 34 -12.78 -6.35 -7.81
N GLU A 35 -13.46 -6.47 -6.69
CA GLU A 35 -14.25 -5.40 -6.08
C GLU A 35 -14.01 -5.39 -4.57
N TRP A 36 -14.12 -4.22 -3.94
CA TRP A 36 -14.04 -4.12 -2.47
C TRP A 36 -15.22 -4.84 -1.82
N GLY A 37 -14.91 -5.78 -0.92
CA GLY A 37 -15.87 -6.42 -0.03
C GLY A 37 -15.96 -5.69 1.31
N TYR A 38 -16.00 -6.46 2.41
CA TYR A 38 -15.93 -5.89 3.75
C TYR A 38 -14.56 -5.26 4.03
N VAL A 39 -14.55 -4.07 4.65
CA VAL A 39 -13.32 -3.36 5.02
C VAL A 39 -13.46 -2.81 6.43
N ASP A 40 -12.54 -3.17 7.31
CA ASP A 40 -12.40 -2.63 8.65
C ASP A 40 -10.93 -2.46 9.05
N GLU A 41 -10.67 -2.12 10.30
CA GLU A 41 -9.31 -1.92 10.81
C GLU A 41 -8.46 -3.20 10.86
N LYS A 42 -9.05 -4.39 10.81
CA LYS A 42 -8.34 -5.67 10.92
C LYS A 42 -8.17 -6.34 9.57
N THR A 43 -9.17 -6.21 8.71
CA THR A 43 -9.36 -7.00 7.51
C THR A 43 -9.86 -6.16 6.35
N ILE A 44 -9.33 -6.48 5.17
CA ILE A 44 -9.80 -5.97 3.88
C ILE A 44 -10.17 -7.19 3.06
N GLU A 45 -11.42 -7.25 2.60
CA GLU A 45 -11.89 -8.28 1.68
C GLU A 45 -11.94 -7.75 0.26
N LEU A 46 -11.52 -8.60 -0.67
CA LEU A 46 -11.61 -8.40 -2.10
C LEU A 46 -12.47 -9.53 -2.68
N ASP A 47 -13.61 -9.17 -3.24
CA ASP A 47 -14.45 -10.08 -4.02
C ASP A 47 -13.80 -10.27 -5.40
N VAL A 48 -13.22 -11.44 -5.62
CA VAL A 48 -12.51 -11.76 -6.87
C VAL A 48 -13.37 -12.68 -7.71
N THR A 49 -13.70 -12.22 -8.92
CA THR A 49 -14.36 -13.03 -9.94
C THR A 49 -13.41 -13.25 -11.11
N VAL A 50 -13.14 -14.51 -11.42
CA VAL A 50 -12.35 -14.94 -12.57
C VAL A 50 -13.31 -15.44 -13.65
N TYR A 51 -13.37 -14.77 -14.79
CA TYR A 51 -14.11 -15.20 -15.97
C TYR A 51 -13.18 -15.91 -16.93
N PHE A 52 -13.44 -17.18 -17.25
CA PHE A 52 -12.63 -17.97 -18.18
C PHE A 52 -12.97 -17.68 -19.65
N GLY A 53 -14.09 -16.99 -19.90
CA GLY A 53 -14.62 -16.70 -21.24
C GLY A 53 -15.30 -17.88 -21.92
N LYS A 54 -15.11 -19.11 -21.40
CA LYS A 54 -15.72 -20.35 -21.89
C LYS A 54 -15.97 -21.34 -20.74
N PRO A 55 -16.98 -22.22 -20.85
CA PRO A 55 -17.19 -23.31 -19.91
C PRO A 55 -16.00 -24.26 -19.84
N LEU A 56 -15.47 -24.50 -18.63
CA LEU A 56 -14.40 -25.44 -18.41
C LEU A 56 -14.97 -26.85 -18.15
N PRO A 57 -14.62 -27.88 -18.95
CA PRO A 57 -15.07 -29.25 -18.72
C PRO A 57 -14.27 -29.93 -17.60
N VAL A 58 -13.88 -29.17 -16.57
CA VAL A 58 -13.10 -29.62 -15.41
C VAL A 58 -13.68 -29.02 -14.15
N SER A 59 -13.55 -29.73 -13.04
CA SER A 59 -13.81 -29.18 -11.71
C SER A 59 -12.49 -28.82 -11.07
N ILE A 60 -12.28 -27.52 -10.81
CA ILE A 60 -11.07 -26.97 -10.21
C ILE A 60 -11.45 -26.43 -8.84
N ASN A 61 -10.68 -26.77 -7.81
CA ASN A 61 -10.83 -26.22 -6.49
C ASN A 61 -9.49 -25.63 -6.06
N ILE A 62 -9.41 -24.32 -5.90
CA ILE A 62 -8.28 -23.67 -5.24
C ILE A 62 -8.58 -23.71 -3.75
N GLU A 63 -7.90 -24.61 -3.04
CA GLU A 63 -8.10 -24.86 -1.62
C GLU A 63 -7.57 -23.69 -0.80
N GLU A 64 -6.39 -23.20 -1.17
CA GLU A 64 -5.75 -22.04 -0.54
C GLU A 64 -4.85 -21.36 -1.57
N ALA A 65 -4.96 -20.03 -1.69
CA ALA A 65 -3.96 -19.21 -2.36
C ALA A 65 -3.52 -18.09 -1.43
N ASP A 66 -2.27 -18.19 -1.00
CA ASP A 66 -1.67 -17.27 -0.04
C ASP A 66 -0.94 -16.15 -0.76
N LEU A 67 -1.20 -14.91 -0.33
CA LEU A 67 -0.54 -13.72 -0.80
C LEU A 67 0.53 -13.31 0.21
N TYR A 68 1.76 -13.16 -0.27
CA TYR A 68 2.91 -12.67 0.48
C TYR A 68 3.38 -11.33 -0.09
N TRP A 69 3.76 -10.42 0.79
CA TRP A 69 4.47 -9.20 0.44
C TRP A 69 5.69 -9.07 1.34
N ALA A 70 6.87 -8.85 0.73
CA ALA A 70 8.14 -8.80 1.46
C ALA A 70 8.39 -10.03 2.34
N GLY A 71 7.94 -11.21 1.89
CA GLY A 71 8.06 -12.47 2.62
C GLY A 71 7.03 -12.68 3.75
N ILE A 72 6.14 -11.72 3.99
CA ILE A 72 5.10 -11.78 5.02
C ILE A 72 3.76 -12.15 4.39
N LYS A 73 3.07 -13.17 4.93
CA LYS A 73 1.73 -13.58 4.47
C LYS A 73 0.72 -12.49 4.84
N VAL A 74 0.33 -11.68 3.87
CA VAL A 74 -0.60 -10.56 4.05
C VAL A 74 -2.06 -10.95 3.86
N GLY A 75 -2.33 -12.08 3.20
CA GLY A 75 -3.70 -12.54 3.02
C GLY A 75 -3.82 -13.92 2.41
N THR A 76 -5.06 -14.38 2.33
CA THR A 76 -5.41 -15.69 1.77
C THR A 76 -6.72 -15.57 1.00
N LEU A 77 -6.72 -16.09 -0.22
CA LEU A 77 -7.91 -16.37 -1.01
C LEU A 77 -8.39 -17.80 -0.68
N LYS A 78 -9.65 -17.91 -0.27
CA LYS A 78 -10.29 -19.19 0.06
C LYS A 78 -11.42 -19.52 -0.91
N ASP A 79 -11.67 -20.82 -1.05
CA ASP A 79 -12.87 -21.40 -1.64
C ASP A 79 -13.16 -20.99 -3.11
N LEU A 80 -12.12 -20.68 -3.89
CA LEU A 80 -12.31 -20.43 -5.32
C LEU A 80 -12.56 -21.74 -6.06
N LYS A 81 -13.84 -22.03 -6.30
CA LYS A 81 -14.34 -23.26 -6.94
C LYS A 81 -14.86 -22.98 -8.34
N VAL A 82 -14.35 -23.74 -9.30
CA VAL A 82 -14.89 -23.83 -10.65
C VAL A 82 -15.69 -25.11 -10.76
N GLY A 83 -17.01 -24.97 -10.91
CA GLY A 83 -17.88 -26.10 -11.20
C GLY A 83 -17.64 -26.68 -12.60
N PHE A 84 -17.99 -27.94 -12.81
CA PHE A 84 -17.93 -28.55 -14.15
C PHE A 84 -18.82 -27.77 -15.13
N LEU A 85 -18.26 -27.42 -16.29
CA LEU A 85 -18.87 -26.56 -17.32
C LEU A 85 -19.30 -25.18 -16.82
N LYS A 86 -18.61 -24.64 -15.81
CA LYS A 86 -18.71 -23.23 -15.44
C LYS A 86 -17.65 -22.43 -16.18
N ASP A 87 -18.00 -21.20 -16.49
CA ASP A 87 -17.18 -20.21 -17.20
C ASP A 87 -16.61 -19.14 -16.27
N SER A 88 -16.88 -19.25 -14.97
CA SER A 88 -16.43 -18.31 -13.96
C SER A 88 -16.21 -18.99 -12.62
N ALA A 89 -15.38 -18.34 -11.80
CA ALA A 89 -15.09 -18.69 -10.42
C ALA A 89 -15.18 -17.42 -9.57
N ARG A 90 -15.74 -17.54 -8.37
CA ARG A 90 -15.71 -16.46 -7.37
C ARG A 90 -14.95 -16.94 -6.14
N GLY A 91 -14.17 -16.06 -5.55
CA GLY A 91 -13.54 -16.26 -4.26
C GLY A 91 -13.39 -14.93 -3.54
N VAL A 92 -13.11 -15.00 -2.24
CA VAL A 92 -12.87 -13.82 -1.41
C VAL A 92 -11.43 -13.87 -0.93
N LEU A 93 -10.64 -12.86 -1.34
CA LEU A 93 -9.30 -12.64 -0.82
C LEU A 93 -9.43 -11.82 0.45
N VAL A 94 -9.04 -12.42 1.57
CA VAL A 94 -9.03 -11.75 2.87
C VAL A 94 -7.60 -11.32 3.18
N LEU A 95 -7.36 -10.02 3.18
CA LEU A 95 -6.12 -9.39 3.60
C LEU A 95 -6.22 -9.00 5.07
N LYS A 96 -5.10 -9.06 5.78
CA LYS A 96 -5.01 -8.64 7.17
C LYS A 96 -4.15 -7.39 7.30
N ASN A 97 -4.74 -6.34 7.87
CA ASN A 97 -4.12 -5.01 7.85
C ASN A 97 -2.84 -4.95 8.68
N LYS A 98 -2.77 -5.70 9.79
CA LYS A 98 -1.56 -5.75 10.61
C LYS A 98 -0.39 -6.33 9.81
N GLU A 99 -0.62 -7.44 9.12
CA GLU A 99 0.37 -8.10 8.28
C GLU A 99 0.78 -7.24 7.08
N ILE A 100 -0.14 -6.45 6.49
CA ILE A 100 0.19 -5.43 5.48
C ILE A 100 1.15 -4.39 6.05
N VAL A 101 0.92 -3.88 7.26
CA VAL A 101 1.80 -2.89 7.90
C VAL A 101 3.17 -3.48 8.23
N GLU A 102 3.23 -4.73 8.69
CA GLU A 102 4.50 -5.41 8.91
C GLU A 102 5.26 -5.66 7.59
N ALA A 103 4.55 -6.02 6.52
CA ALA A 103 5.13 -6.14 5.18
C ALA A 103 5.66 -4.80 4.65
N LEU A 104 4.95 -3.69 4.93
CA LEU A 104 5.43 -2.34 4.61
C LEU A 104 6.74 -2.02 5.36
N LYS A 105 6.82 -2.31 6.66
CA LYS A 105 8.06 -2.13 7.44
C LYS A 105 9.21 -2.89 6.79
N GLU A 106 8.99 -4.14 6.41
CA GLU A 106 10.01 -4.98 5.79
C GLU A 106 10.39 -4.51 4.38
N HIS A 107 9.42 -4.07 3.59
CA HIS A 107 9.67 -3.46 2.29
C HIS A 107 10.56 -2.22 2.40
N ILE A 108 10.29 -1.34 3.37
CA ILE A 108 11.12 -0.15 3.61
C ILE A 108 12.52 -0.53 4.10
N ARG A 109 12.65 -1.54 4.99
CA ARG A 109 13.97 -2.06 5.40
C ARG A 109 14.80 -2.57 4.23
N ASN A 110 14.14 -3.13 3.22
CA ASN A 110 14.75 -3.59 1.99
C ASN A 110 14.95 -2.47 0.95
N GLY A 111 14.92 -1.20 1.37
CA GLY A 111 15.17 -0.05 0.51
C GLY A 111 14.01 0.23 -0.45
N GLU A 112 12.78 -0.04 -0.02
CA GLU A 112 11.57 0.11 -0.84
C GLU A 112 11.58 -0.80 -2.08
N GLN A 113 12.20 -1.98 -1.93
CA GLN A 113 12.21 -3.03 -2.95
C GLN A 113 11.82 -4.37 -2.30
N SER A 114 10.83 -5.05 -2.87
CA SER A 114 10.39 -6.36 -2.37
C SER A 114 9.69 -7.16 -3.48
N ASN A 115 9.17 -8.33 -3.14
CA ASN A 115 8.32 -9.10 -4.04
C ASN A 115 6.90 -9.23 -3.47
N ILE A 116 5.94 -9.27 -4.39
CA ILE A 116 4.61 -9.82 -4.16
C ILE A 116 4.63 -11.26 -4.67
N GLU A 117 4.33 -12.22 -3.81
CA GLU A 117 4.31 -13.65 -4.14
C GLU A 117 2.93 -14.25 -3.86
N ILE A 118 2.43 -15.06 -4.79
CA ILE A 118 1.20 -15.83 -4.66
C ILE A 118 1.55 -17.31 -4.67
N GLN A 119 1.25 -18.01 -3.59
CA GLN A 119 1.42 -19.46 -3.49
C GLN A 119 0.06 -20.14 -3.49
N ALA A 120 -0.24 -20.88 -4.55
CA ALA A 120 -1.54 -21.54 -4.75
C ALA A 120 -1.44 -23.06 -4.62
N ARG A 121 -2.43 -23.64 -3.94
CA ARG A 121 -2.64 -25.08 -3.83
C ARG A 121 -4.08 -25.42 -4.20
N GLY A 122 -4.26 -26.49 -4.96
CA GLY A 122 -5.60 -26.91 -5.36
C GLY A 122 -5.67 -28.31 -5.91
N SER A 123 -6.90 -28.68 -6.26
CA SER A 123 -7.26 -29.99 -6.78
C SER A 123 -8.07 -29.89 -8.08
N ILE A 124 -7.82 -30.84 -8.99
CA ILE A 124 -8.61 -31.04 -10.22
C ILE A 124 -9.38 -32.34 -10.03
N PHE A 125 -10.70 -32.30 -10.16
CA PHE A 125 -11.58 -33.43 -9.85
C PHE A 125 -11.33 -34.06 -8.45
N GLY A 126 -10.98 -33.24 -7.47
CA GLY A 126 -10.64 -33.68 -6.11
C GLY A 126 -9.25 -34.30 -5.94
N ILE A 127 -8.44 -34.35 -7.00
CA ILE A 127 -7.06 -34.85 -6.93
C ILE A 127 -6.11 -33.67 -6.70
N PRO A 128 -5.33 -33.62 -5.59
CA PRO A 128 -4.51 -32.46 -5.19
C PRO A 128 -3.20 -32.35 -5.97
N ILE A 129 -3.31 -32.07 -7.28
CA ILE A 129 -2.17 -32.00 -8.21
C ILE A 129 -1.74 -30.58 -8.56
N MET A 130 -2.52 -29.54 -8.21
CA MET A 130 -2.15 -28.15 -8.54
C MET A 130 -1.30 -27.54 -7.43
N ARG A 131 -0.09 -27.14 -7.79
CA ARG A 131 0.82 -26.33 -6.97
C ARG A 131 1.53 -25.33 -7.87
N GLY A 132 1.54 -24.08 -7.48
CA GLY A 132 2.26 -23.02 -8.20
C GLY A 132 2.67 -21.92 -7.25
N SER A 133 3.79 -21.27 -7.57
CA SER A 133 4.15 -19.98 -6.99
C SER A 133 4.39 -18.99 -8.13
N PHE A 134 3.90 -17.77 -7.94
CA PHE A 134 4.12 -16.65 -8.83
C PHE A 134 4.68 -15.49 -8.04
N SER A 135 5.76 -14.87 -8.53
CA SER A 135 6.41 -13.76 -7.85
C SER A 135 6.63 -12.60 -8.81
N LYS A 136 6.34 -11.38 -8.36
CA LYS A 136 6.57 -10.12 -9.08
C LYS A 136 7.34 -9.14 -8.19
N PRO A 137 8.38 -8.47 -8.70
CA PRO A 137 9.03 -7.39 -7.96
C PRO A 137 8.09 -6.18 -7.80
N LEU A 138 8.23 -5.50 -6.67
CA LEU A 138 7.55 -4.25 -6.31
C LEU A 138 8.61 -3.27 -5.80
N GLU A 139 8.65 -2.09 -6.40
CA GLU A 139 9.51 -0.97 -6.03
C GLU A 139 8.65 0.27 -5.77
N THR A 140 8.95 1.01 -4.70
CA THR A 140 8.26 2.27 -4.37
C THR A 140 9.25 3.41 -4.11
N ASP A 141 8.72 4.65 -4.11
CA ASP A 141 9.44 5.84 -3.66
C ASP A 141 8.51 6.69 -2.78
N LEU A 142 8.26 6.20 -1.57
CA LEU A 142 7.34 6.77 -0.59
C LEU A 142 7.90 8.06 0.03
N LEU A 143 9.23 8.20 0.13
CA LEU A 143 9.85 9.42 0.67
C LEU A 143 9.76 10.61 -0.28
N SER A 144 9.64 10.39 -1.59
CA SER A 144 9.49 11.48 -2.57
C SER A 144 8.31 12.42 -2.27
N TYR A 145 7.22 11.88 -1.70
CA TYR A 145 5.99 12.62 -1.40
C TYR A 145 6.19 13.74 -0.37
N ILE A 146 7.16 13.55 0.53
CA ILE A 146 7.49 14.50 1.60
C ILE A 146 8.82 15.22 1.38
N SER A 147 9.72 14.68 0.55
CA SER A 147 11.07 15.23 0.40
C SER A 147 11.13 16.56 -0.36
N ASN A 148 10.19 16.75 -1.29
CA ASN A 148 10.14 17.90 -2.20
C ASN A 148 9.10 18.94 -1.79
N ILE A 149 8.85 19.06 -0.49
CA ILE A 149 7.90 20.04 0.04
C ILE A 149 8.54 21.43 0.13
N THR A 150 7.86 22.43 -0.41
CA THR A 150 8.19 23.84 -0.25
C THR A 150 7.04 24.57 0.44
N ILE A 151 7.37 25.54 1.29
CA ILE A 151 6.40 26.40 1.99
C ILE A 151 6.90 27.84 1.87
N GLU A 152 6.07 28.72 1.34
CA GLU A 152 6.40 30.13 1.28
C GLU A 152 6.36 30.77 2.68
N SER A 153 7.21 31.77 2.88
CA SER A 153 7.15 32.62 4.07
C SER A 153 5.80 33.34 4.14
N SER A 154 5.22 33.43 5.34
CA SER A 154 3.97 34.14 5.60
C SER A 154 4.09 35.06 6.82
N GLY A 155 3.14 35.98 7.02
CA GLY A 155 3.15 36.94 8.14
C GLY A 155 3.43 38.37 7.72
N ASP A 156 3.14 39.31 8.62
CA ASP A 156 3.15 40.75 8.34
C ASP A 156 4.40 41.44 8.94
N LEU A 157 4.40 41.68 10.26
CA LEU A 157 5.51 42.32 10.98
C LEU A 157 6.74 41.42 11.17
N ILE A 158 6.51 40.16 11.54
CA ILE A 158 7.54 39.12 11.62
C ILE A 158 7.07 37.98 10.74
N LYS A 159 7.91 37.62 9.78
CA LYS A 159 7.62 36.57 8.82
C LYS A 159 8.06 35.20 9.33
N THR A 160 7.33 34.15 8.97
CA THR A 160 7.78 32.78 9.19
C THR A 160 8.95 32.44 8.25
N PRO A 161 9.88 31.57 8.65
CA PRO A 161 10.83 30.99 7.71
C PRO A 161 10.11 30.31 6.53
N ALA A 162 10.65 30.44 5.32
CA ALA A 162 10.24 29.62 4.20
C ALA A 162 10.89 28.24 4.29
N ILE A 163 10.22 27.20 3.77
CA ILE A 163 10.82 25.87 3.56
C ILE A 163 11.18 25.77 2.09
N GLU A 164 12.46 25.59 1.81
CA GLU A 164 13.00 25.44 0.46
C GLU A 164 13.15 23.97 0.03
N GLY A 165 13.00 23.05 0.98
CA GLY A 165 13.02 21.62 0.74
C GLY A 165 13.15 20.82 2.04
N MET A 166 12.82 19.53 1.97
CA MET A 166 12.90 18.62 3.11
C MET A 166 13.52 17.27 2.75
N PRO A 167 14.77 17.20 2.26
CA PRO A 167 15.46 15.94 2.03
C PRO A 167 15.27 14.98 3.21
N SER A 168 14.72 13.80 2.93
CA SER A 168 14.33 12.83 3.95
C SER A 168 14.94 11.47 3.66
N LYS A 169 15.20 10.71 4.72
CA LYS A 169 15.66 9.32 4.64
C LYS A 169 14.97 8.48 5.71
N TRP A 170 14.85 7.18 5.44
CA TRP A 170 14.42 6.23 6.44
C TRP A 170 15.43 6.14 7.59
N GLY A 171 14.91 6.08 8.80
CA GLY A 171 15.66 5.86 10.03
C GLY A 171 15.41 4.46 10.58
N LYS A 172 15.36 4.35 11.91
CA LYS A 172 15.02 3.11 12.61
C LYS A 172 13.58 2.65 12.32
N ILE A 173 13.38 1.35 12.15
CA ILE A 173 12.05 0.73 12.00
C ILE A 173 11.89 -0.35 13.06
N ASP A 174 11.06 -0.09 14.07
CA ASP A 174 10.85 -0.98 15.21
C ASP A 174 9.39 -0.97 15.70
N GLU A 175 9.17 -1.42 16.94
CA GLU A 175 7.84 -1.45 17.57
C GLU A 175 7.24 -0.07 17.80
N ASN A 176 8.06 0.99 17.91
CA ASN A 176 7.59 2.36 18.09
C ASN A 176 7.13 3.01 16.78
N GLY A 177 7.40 2.37 15.63
CA GLY A 177 6.98 2.85 14.32
C GLY A 177 8.09 2.89 13.29
N ILE A 178 7.88 3.73 12.27
CA ILE A 178 8.85 3.98 11.20
C ILE A 178 9.43 5.38 11.39
N GLU A 179 10.74 5.48 11.60
CA GLU A 179 11.44 6.74 11.71
C GLU A 179 11.76 7.33 10.33
N ILE A 180 11.57 8.63 10.20
CA ILE A 180 11.98 9.44 9.07
C ILE A 180 12.88 10.56 9.61
N LEU A 181 14.08 10.68 9.06
CA LEU A 181 15.02 11.74 9.39
C LEU A 181 15.05 12.75 8.24
N SER A 182 14.76 14.01 8.55
CA SER A 182 14.60 15.07 7.55
C SER A 182 15.51 16.25 7.83
N ASP A 183 16.20 16.74 6.80
CA ASP A 183 17.00 17.96 6.83
C ASP A 183 16.18 19.11 6.23
N VAL A 184 15.37 19.80 7.05
CA VAL A 184 14.52 20.90 6.57
C VAL A 184 15.37 22.11 6.25
N LYS A 185 15.37 22.52 4.98
CA LYS A 185 16.04 23.73 4.51
C LYS A 185 15.12 24.93 4.75
N LEU A 186 15.53 25.81 5.64
CA LEU A 186 14.78 26.97 6.08
C LEU A 186 15.45 28.26 5.58
N TYR A 187 14.66 29.21 5.10
CA TYR A 187 15.13 30.57 4.81
C TYR A 187 14.41 31.58 5.68
N ASN A 188 15.16 32.40 6.41
CA ASN A 188 14.62 33.46 7.25
C ASN A 188 14.66 34.81 6.52
N PRO A 189 13.50 35.37 6.11
CA PRO A 189 13.45 36.68 5.45
C PRO A 189 13.49 37.86 6.42
N ASN A 190 13.58 37.62 7.73
CA ASN A 190 13.62 38.70 8.71
C ASN A 190 15.05 39.25 8.86
N PRO A 191 15.22 40.55 9.16
CA PRO A 191 16.53 41.18 9.38
C PRO A 191 17.15 40.84 10.75
N VAL A 192 16.57 39.87 11.47
CA VAL A 192 17.05 39.39 12.77
C VAL A 192 17.18 37.86 12.74
N PRO A 193 18.16 37.27 13.45
CA PRO A 193 18.31 35.82 13.50
C PRO A 193 17.15 35.17 14.27
N LEU A 194 16.82 33.94 13.89
CA LEU A 194 15.81 33.11 14.54
C LEU A 194 16.46 31.86 15.14
N PRO A 195 16.86 31.88 16.42
CA PRO A 195 17.22 30.67 17.16
C PRO A 195 16.00 29.75 17.26
N LEU A 196 16.01 28.66 16.50
CA LEU A 196 15.04 27.57 16.54
C LEU A 196 15.43 26.60 17.66
N PHE A 197 14.55 26.46 18.64
CA PHE A 197 14.79 25.59 19.80
C PHE A 197 13.78 24.46 19.95
N GLY A 198 12.75 24.42 19.11
CA GLY A 198 11.78 23.33 19.06
C GLY A 198 10.96 23.35 17.79
N ILE A 199 10.29 22.23 17.53
CA ILE A 199 9.41 22.05 16.38
C ILE A 199 8.24 21.18 16.80
N LYS A 200 7.04 21.50 16.31
CA LYS A 200 5.87 20.62 16.39
C LYS A 200 5.48 20.28 14.97
N TYR A 201 5.63 19.01 14.62
CA TYR A 201 5.33 18.49 13.29
C TYR A 201 4.30 17.38 13.39
N TYR A 202 3.20 17.50 12.64
CA TYR A 202 2.13 16.51 12.60
C TYR A 202 1.75 16.19 11.17
N ILE A 203 1.57 14.90 10.87
CA ILE A 203 0.92 14.44 9.65
C ILE A 203 -0.40 13.81 10.06
N ASP A 204 -1.50 14.41 9.61
CA ASP A 204 -2.85 13.88 9.79
C ASP A 204 -3.31 13.29 8.44
N ALA A 205 -3.85 12.07 8.44
CA ALA A 205 -4.43 11.43 7.26
C ALA A 205 -5.75 10.73 7.60
N SER A 206 -6.75 10.87 6.74
CA SER A 206 -8.08 10.27 6.95
C SER A 206 -8.78 10.65 8.27
N GLY A 207 -8.33 11.73 8.94
CA GLY A 207 -8.83 12.17 10.24
C GLY A 207 -8.03 11.66 11.45
N TYR A 208 -6.97 10.89 11.23
CA TYR A 208 -6.09 10.39 12.29
C TYR A 208 -4.71 11.02 12.21
N ARG A 209 -4.08 11.21 13.37
CA ARG A 209 -2.67 11.60 13.44
C ARG A 209 -1.80 10.39 13.14
N VAL A 210 -1.08 10.42 12.03
CA VAL A 210 -0.26 9.33 11.51
C VAL A 210 1.20 9.48 11.92
N ALA A 211 1.69 10.71 12.01
CA ALA A 211 3.08 10.95 12.38
C ALA A 211 3.25 12.16 13.28
N GLN A 212 4.29 12.12 14.09
CA GLN A 212 4.72 13.24 14.93
C GLN A 212 6.23 13.42 14.77
N GLY A 213 6.68 14.67 14.75
CA GLY A 213 8.10 14.98 14.63
C GLY A 213 8.60 16.03 15.62
N GLU A 214 9.87 15.88 15.96
CA GLU A 214 10.60 16.70 16.92
C GLU A 214 11.97 17.15 16.38
N LEU A 215 12.49 18.22 16.98
CA LEU A 215 13.74 18.83 16.59
C LEU A 215 14.88 18.09 17.27
N ILE A 216 15.84 17.58 16.50
CA ILE A 216 16.97 16.81 17.04
C ILE A 216 17.95 17.75 17.76
N GLU A 217 18.24 18.90 17.14
CA GLU A 217 19.21 19.86 17.66
C GLU A 217 18.75 21.30 17.42
N LYS A 218 19.08 22.19 18.37
CA LYS A 218 18.80 23.62 18.24
C LYS A 218 19.68 24.20 17.13
N VAL A 219 19.10 25.08 16.34
CA VAL A 219 19.81 25.73 15.22
C VAL A 219 19.45 27.22 15.17
N VAL A 220 20.39 28.06 14.77
CA VAL A 220 20.11 29.49 14.53
C VAL A 220 19.96 29.68 13.03
N ILE A 221 18.80 30.17 12.60
CA ILE A 221 18.58 30.59 11.22
C ILE A 221 19.03 32.06 11.11
N PRO A 222 20.07 32.38 10.33
CA PRO A 222 20.61 33.74 10.23
C PRO A 222 19.59 34.77 9.75
N ALA A 223 19.84 36.05 10.01
CA ALA A 223 19.07 37.14 9.41
C ALA A 223 19.25 37.14 7.89
N ASN A 224 18.16 37.26 7.11
CA ASN A 224 18.17 37.22 5.64
C ASN A 224 18.99 36.05 5.07
N GLY A 225 18.88 34.87 5.70
CA GLY A 225 19.77 33.74 5.42
C GLY A 225 19.13 32.38 5.65
N GLY A 226 19.81 31.37 5.13
CA GLY A 226 19.40 29.97 5.22
C GLY A 226 19.95 29.24 6.44
N GLY A 227 19.22 28.23 6.90
CA GLY A 227 19.64 27.28 7.93
C GLY A 227 19.03 25.90 7.68
N THR A 228 19.59 24.87 8.32
CA THR A 228 19.08 23.50 8.21
C THR A 228 18.64 23.00 9.58
N ALA A 229 17.37 22.63 9.71
CA ALA A 229 16.82 22.04 10.92
C ALA A 229 16.66 20.53 10.73
N LYS A 230 17.29 19.73 11.60
CA LYS A 230 17.16 18.28 11.57
C LYS A 230 15.96 17.84 12.38
N ILE A 231 15.02 17.16 11.73
CA ILE A 231 13.79 16.67 12.34
C ILE A 231 13.82 15.15 12.36
N ARG A 232 13.43 14.58 13.50
CA ARG A 232 13.07 13.18 13.61
C ARG A 232 11.55 13.08 13.61
N THR A 233 10.99 12.33 12.67
CA THR A 233 9.55 12.04 12.59
C THR A 233 9.34 10.56 12.84
N ILE A 234 8.37 10.22 13.69
CA ILE A 234 7.92 8.85 13.91
C ILE A 234 6.53 8.69 13.31
N VAL A 235 6.40 7.75 12.38
CA VAL A 235 5.12 7.29 11.85
C VAL A 235 4.59 6.18 12.76
N ASP A 236 3.43 6.41 13.36
CA ASP A 236 2.74 5.44 14.19
C ASP A 236 2.19 4.32 13.31
N THR A 237 2.67 3.09 13.50
CA THR A 237 2.23 1.95 12.70
C THR A 237 0.94 1.33 13.20
N ASP A 238 0.54 1.60 14.44
CA ASP A 238 -0.68 1.04 15.04
C ASP A 238 -1.94 1.74 14.51
N ILE A 239 -1.81 2.98 14.03
CA ILE A 239 -2.91 3.74 13.44
C ILE A 239 -3.10 3.46 11.94
N LEU A 240 -2.06 2.99 11.23
CA LEU A 240 -2.11 2.76 9.78
C LEU A 240 -3.24 1.81 9.34
N PRO A 241 -3.54 0.70 10.04
CA PRO A 241 -4.67 -0.16 9.68
C PRO A 241 -6.02 0.58 9.62
N LYS A 242 -6.27 1.51 10.55
CA LYS A 242 -7.47 2.35 10.55
C LYS A 242 -7.46 3.37 9.42
N VAL A 243 -6.31 3.99 9.16
CA VAL A 243 -6.15 4.99 8.10
C VAL A 243 -6.39 4.38 6.72
N ILE A 244 -5.83 3.19 6.46
CA ILE A 244 -6.01 2.45 5.20
C ILE A 244 -7.47 2.07 5.03
N ALA A 245 -8.10 1.49 6.05
CA ALA A 245 -9.51 1.11 6.00
C ALA A 245 -10.42 2.31 5.71
N GLU A 246 -10.19 3.44 6.37
CA GLU A 246 -10.96 4.67 6.14
C GLU A 246 -10.68 5.29 4.77
N HIS A 247 -9.47 5.16 4.23
CA HIS A 247 -9.15 5.59 2.87
C HIS A 247 -9.97 4.81 1.83
N ILE A 248 -9.99 3.48 1.95
CA ILE A 248 -10.75 2.61 1.05
C ILE A 248 -12.26 2.90 1.15
N LYS A 249 -12.80 3.00 2.38
CA LYS A 249 -14.22 3.33 2.60
C LYS A 249 -14.63 4.68 2.04
N LYS A 250 -13.70 5.64 1.93
CA LYS A 250 -13.92 6.95 1.30
C LYS A 250 -13.75 6.92 -0.22
N GLY A 251 -13.73 5.74 -0.83
CA GLY A 251 -13.58 5.56 -2.27
C GLY A 251 -12.15 5.79 -2.73
N GLU A 252 -11.18 5.31 -1.95
CA GLU A 252 -9.74 5.43 -2.25
C GLU A 252 -9.27 6.89 -2.42
N ARG A 253 -9.93 7.82 -1.72
CA ARG A 253 -9.61 9.24 -1.71
C ARG A 253 -9.51 9.76 -0.27
N SER A 254 -8.42 10.41 0.08
CA SER A 254 -8.24 11.01 1.41
C SER A 254 -7.37 12.25 1.39
N GLU A 255 -7.66 13.19 2.29
CA GLU A 255 -6.78 14.34 2.51
C GLU A 255 -5.69 13.97 3.52
N VAL A 256 -4.46 14.32 3.18
CA VAL A 256 -3.29 14.31 4.06
C VAL A 256 -2.94 15.75 4.35
N THR A 257 -2.90 16.10 5.64
CA THR A 257 -2.55 17.43 6.12
C THR A 257 -1.23 17.38 6.88
N LEU A 258 -0.27 18.18 6.45
CA LEU A 258 0.97 18.43 7.16
C LEU A 258 0.85 19.76 7.91
N LYS A 259 1.04 19.72 9.22
CA LYS A 259 1.05 20.89 10.10
C LYS A 259 2.40 21.01 10.76
N LEU A 260 3.00 22.18 10.63
CA LEU A 260 4.33 22.44 11.16
C LEU A 260 4.32 23.76 11.91
N THR A 261 4.89 23.77 13.11
CA THR A 261 5.01 24.95 13.96
C THR A 261 6.43 25.03 14.51
N LEU A 262 7.09 26.16 14.28
CA LEU A 262 8.45 26.41 14.73
C LEU A 262 8.43 27.14 16.07
N ALA A 263 9.21 26.68 17.05
CA ALA A 263 9.43 27.40 18.31
C ALA A 263 10.76 28.15 18.23
N VAL A 264 10.70 29.48 18.12
CA VAL A 264 11.86 30.34 17.86
C VAL A 264 12.00 31.44 18.91
N LYS A 265 13.20 31.99 19.06
CA LYS A 265 13.42 33.25 19.80
C LYS A 265 13.50 34.43 18.83
N VAL A 266 12.76 35.49 19.13
CA VAL A 266 12.84 36.77 18.41
C VAL A 266 13.04 37.87 19.44
N LEU A 267 14.14 38.62 19.34
CA LEU A 267 14.47 39.71 20.28
C LEU A 267 14.37 39.27 21.76
N ASN A 268 14.94 38.11 22.09
CA ASN A 268 14.89 37.46 23.42
C ASN A 268 13.49 37.03 23.93
N ARG A 269 12.46 37.03 23.08
CA ARG A 269 11.14 36.47 23.42
C ARG A 269 10.91 35.16 22.68
N GLU A 270 10.36 34.17 23.37
CA GLU A 270 9.96 32.90 22.78
C GLU A 270 8.63 33.06 22.04
N MET A 271 8.55 32.51 20.82
CA MET A 271 7.37 32.62 19.97
C MET A 271 7.17 31.31 19.19
N GLU A 272 5.91 30.90 19.07
CA GLU A 272 5.52 29.83 18.15
C GLU A 272 5.09 30.44 16.82
N MET A 273 5.69 29.95 15.73
CA MET A 273 5.40 30.35 14.36
C MET A 273 4.75 29.17 13.64
N PRO A 274 3.40 29.10 13.58
CA PRO A 274 2.72 28.12 12.75
C PRO A 274 2.98 28.45 11.28
N LEU A 275 3.43 27.46 10.51
CA LEU A 275 3.59 27.57 9.07
C LEU A 275 2.26 27.26 8.37
N PRO A 276 2.06 27.76 7.13
CA PRO A 276 0.92 27.38 6.31
C PRO A 276 0.76 25.85 6.24
N GLU A 277 -0.46 25.38 6.46
CA GLU A 277 -0.78 23.95 6.35
C GLU A 277 -0.65 23.50 4.89
N ILE A 278 -0.08 22.32 4.67
CA ILE A 278 -0.08 21.68 3.37
C ILE A 278 -1.17 20.63 3.38
N LYS A 279 -2.12 20.76 2.46
CA LYS A 279 -3.16 19.77 2.22
C LYS A 279 -2.94 19.14 0.86
N LYS A 280 -2.81 17.81 0.84
CA LYS A 280 -2.75 17.03 -0.39
C LYS A 280 -3.89 16.04 -0.39
N THR A 281 -4.60 15.93 -1.51
CA THR A 281 -5.48 14.79 -1.73
C THR A 281 -4.62 13.64 -2.24
N VAL A 282 -4.70 12.50 -1.58
CA VAL A 282 -4.17 11.22 -2.04
C VAL A 282 -5.33 10.43 -2.61
N GLU A 283 -5.17 9.98 -3.84
CA GLU A 283 -6.10 9.09 -4.53
C GLU A 283 -5.36 7.84 -4.98
N THR A 284 -5.99 6.69 -4.79
CA THR A 284 -5.51 5.41 -5.31
C THR A 284 -6.57 4.76 -6.17
N ASN A 285 -6.13 3.90 -7.10
CA ASN A 285 -7.01 3.13 -7.98
C ASN A 285 -6.57 1.66 -7.93
N ILE A 286 -6.51 1.10 -6.72
CA ILE A 286 -5.98 -0.24 -6.46
C ILE A 286 -6.74 -1.28 -7.26
N ILE A 287 -8.08 -1.21 -7.25
CA ILE A 287 -8.94 -2.16 -7.98
C ILE A 287 -8.72 -2.06 -9.50
N GLU A 288 -8.63 -0.86 -10.04
CA GLU A 288 -8.42 -0.67 -11.47
C GLU A 288 -7.05 -1.23 -11.90
N GLN A 289 -6.00 -0.93 -11.14
CA GLN A 289 -4.66 -1.45 -11.40
C GLN A 289 -4.59 -2.98 -11.27
N LEU A 290 -5.27 -3.57 -10.29
CA LEU A 290 -5.39 -5.01 -10.15
C LEU A 290 -6.08 -5.63 -11.38
N ASN A 291 -7.19 -5.04 -11.82
CA ASN A 291 -7.92 -5.53 -12.99
C ASN A 291 -7.08 -5.44 -14.27
N LEU A 292 -6.27 -4.39 -14.45
CA LEU A 292 -5.36 -4.22 -15.58
C LEU A 292 -4.16 -5.19 -15.52
N ALA A 293 -3.59 -5.42 -14.33
CA ALA A 293 -2.44 -6.31 -14.18
C ALA A 293 -2.80 -7.80 -14.38
N LEU A 294 -4.08 -8.13 -14.27
CA LEU A 294 -4.62 -9.49 -14.32
C LEU A 294 -5.42 -9.80 -15.59
N SER A 295 -5.53 -8.84 -16.52
CA SER A 295 -6.13 -8.96 -17.87
C SER A 295 -5.07 -9.11 -18.95
#